data_AF-A0A7T7L653-F1
#
_entry.id   AF-A0A7T7L653-F1
#
_cell.length_a   1.000
_cell.length_b   1.000
_cell.length_c   1.000
_cell.angle_alpha   90.00
_cell.angle_beta   90.00
_cell.angle_gamma   90.00
#
_symmetry.space_group_name_H-M   'P 1'
#
loop_
_entity.id
_entity.type
_entity.pdbx_description
1 polymer ?
#
loop_
_entity_poly.entity_id
_entity_poly.type
_entity_poly.pdbx_seq_one_letter_code
_entity_poly.pdbx_strand_id
1 'polypeptide(L)'
;MDGTLVDTERLWWEAVEHVAAGLGRSLTEADEEDVLGRPVEHTAEMLSRATEAPFAEVAADLHREFAVRVRSGVVARPGALRLLDALAADGVPTALVTASPRAIADLVVEGLGAGRFAVTVTADDTPRTKPAPDPYLAACRALGVEPASCVAVEDTRTGVSSAEAAGCTVLAVPSLAPIAAAPGRTVRESLEDVTPTGLRDMITSREPSGLPEPSGRPDIPGLPDASDLRELRVMSWNLWFGGTKVRHHREKQLKIILEAGVDVVGLQETYGTAARELADALGWEYHQAGENLGVISRYPITGRLGAADPGFYGATGVRVTLGVGQDVVLWSAHLDYTPYGPYEASFDGLPAPELAAHESVRLGQVREILAAMAPDLAARDTTPVLLVGDFNAPSHLDREDAEWPVTRAAEEAGLRDSYREAHPDPVGSPGHTWSPVHTEHEDGSGRPEPQDRIDYVLYAGAGLRVLDSRTLVTGTPRTWPDVEGNDWPSDHAAVITTFALGRERGPV
;
A
#
# COMPACT_ATOMS: atom_id res chain seq x y z
N MET A 1 -1.42 -2.52 -22.32
CA MET A 1 -0.96 -2.20 -23.70
C MET A 1 0.36 -2.90 -23.90
N ASP A 2 1.38 -2.39 -23.23
CA ASP A 2 2.63 -3.09 -22.90
C ASP A 2 2.30 -4.45 -22.30
N GLY A 3 3.03 -5.49 -22.68
CA GLY A 3 2.90 -6.86 -22.20
C GLY A 3 1.58 -7.56 -22.52
N THR A 4 0.52 -6.87 -22.94
CA THR A 4 -0.78 -7.46 -23.35
C THR A 4 -0.96 -7.49 -24.86
N LEU A 5 -0.83 -6.34 -25.54
CA LEU A 5 -1.06 -6.21 -26.99
C LEU A 5 0.26 -6.18 -27.75
N VAL A 6 1.30 -5.63 -27.15
CA VAL A 6 2.63 -5.44 -27.73
C VAL A 6 3.69 -5.80 -26.71
N ASP A 7 4.82 -6.31 -27.19
CA ASP A 7 6.01 -6.50 -26.37
C ASP A 7 6.91 -5.27 -26.52
N THR A 8 6.82 -4.36 -25.55
CA THR A 8 7.62 -3.13 -25.50
C THR A 8 8.88 -3.29 -24.64
N GLU A 9 8.99 -4.37 -23.87
CA GLU A 9 10.15 -4.64 -23.00
C GLU A 9 11.37 -5.02 -23.82
N ARG A 10 11.17 -5.77 -24.90
CA ARG A 10 12.23 -6.00 -25.88
C ARG A 10 12.74 -4.70 -26.50
N LEU A 11 11.84 -3.79 -26.88
CA LEU A 11 12.21 -2.50 -27.46
C LEU A 11 12.90 -1.60 -26.44
N TRP A 12 12.51 -1.70 -25.17
CA TRP A 12 13.15 -1.01 -24.06
C TRP A 12 14.57 -1.53 -23.82
N TRP A 13 14.75 -2.85 -23.76
CA TRP A 13 16.07 -3.48 -23.65
C TRP A 13 17.01 -3.04 -24.77
N GLU A 14 16.54 -3.10 -26.02
CA GLU A 14 17.33 -2.68 -27.18
C GLU A 14 17.67 -1.17 -27.13
N ALA A 15 16.77 -0.33 -26.60
CA ALA A 15 17.03 1.11 -26.42
C ALA A 15 18.12 1.36 -25.38
N VAL A 16 18.03 0.67 -24.23
CA VAL A 16 18.99 0.80 -23.14
C VAL A 16 20.35 0.25 -23.56
N GLU A 17 20.38 -0.87 -24.29
CA GLU A 17 21.61 -1.44 -24.86
C GLU A 17 22.30 -0.45 -25.81
N HIS A 18 21.53 0.26 -26.65
CA HIS A 18 22.06 1.26 -27.56
C HIS A 18 22.67 2.45 -26.82
N VAL A 19 21.96 2.99 -25.83
CA VAL A 19 22.46 4.11 -25.02
C VAL A 19 23.67 3.69 -24.21
N ALA A 20 23.63 2.52 -23.55
CA ALA A 20 24.76 1.97 -22.79
C ALA A 20 26.01 1.80 -23.68
N ALA A 21 25.85 1.27 -24.89
CA ALA A 21 26.95 1.12 -25.84
C ALA A 21 27.56 2.48 -26.25
N GLY A 22 26.73 3.51 -26.42
CA GLY A 22 27.17 4.89 -26.65
C GLY A 22 27.99 5.47 -25.49
N LEU A 23 27.72 5.02 -24.26
CA LEU A 23 28.47 5.35 -23.05
C LEU A 23 29.68 4.44 -22.80
N GLY A 24 29.99 3.51 -23.71
CA GLY A 24 31.10 2.58 -23.58
C GLY A 24 30.85 1.38 -22.66
N ARG A 25 29.58 1.11 -22.30
CA ARG A 25 29.15 -0.04 -21.49
C ARG A 25 28.38 -1.05 -22.35
N SER A 26 28.56 -2.34 -22.08
CA SER A 26 27.68 -3.38 -22.62
C SER A 26 26.73 -3.86 -21.52
N LEU A 27 25.46 -4.06 -21.87
CA LEU A 27 24.50 -4.71 -20.97
C LEU A 27 24.76 -6.22 -20.89
N THR A 28 24.42 -6.79 -19.75
CA THR A 28 24.50 -8.22 -19.44
C THR A 28 23.21 -8.68 -18.79
N GLU A 29 22.99 -10.00 -18.68
CA GLU A 29 21.82 -10.57 -17.99
C GLU A 29 21.70 -10.09 -16.52
N ALA A 30 22.81 -9.72 -15.88
CA ALA A 30 22.79 -9.17 -14.52
C ALA A 30 22.14 -7.79 -14.43
N ASP A 31 22.02 -7.07 -15.54
CA ASP A 31 21.37 -5.76 -15.62
C ASP A 31 19.84 -5.89 -15.81
N GLU A 32 19.32 -7.09 -16.07
CA GLU A 32 17.91 -7.31 -16.43
C GLU A 32 16.93 -6.79 -15.37
N GLU A 33 17.23 -6.99 -14.08
CA GLU A 33 16.38 -6.54 -12.97
C GLU A 33 16.39 -5.01 -12.73
N ASP A 34 17.43 -4.32 -13.23
CA ASP A 34 17.60 -2.87 -13.14
C ASP A 34 17.14 -2.15 -14.42
N VAL A 35 16.82 -2.92 -15.46
CA VAL A 35 16.37 -2.42 -16.76
C VAL A 35 14.90 -2.76 -17.01
N LEU A 36 14.49 -4.03 -16.88
CA LEU A 36 13.13 -4.46 -17.18
C LEU A 36 12.17 -4.16 -16.01
N GLY A 37 10.98 -3.68 -16.33
CA GLY A 37 9.95 -3.32 -15.33
C GLY A 37 10.30 -2.12 -14.44
N ARG A 38 11.37 -1.38 -14.74
CA ARG A 38 11.82 -0.19 -13.99
C ARG A 38 11.47 1.11 -14.71
N PRO A 39 11.30 2.24 -13.98
CA PRO A 39 11.20 3.56 -14.60
C PRO A 39 12.46 3.92 -15.38
N VAL A 40 12.31 4.77 -16.41
CA VAL A 40 13.43 5.26 -17.23
C VAL A 40 14.51 5.91 -16.38
N GLU A 41 14.10 6.67 -15.37
CA GLU A 41 14.95 7.39 -14.44
C GLU A 41 15.79 6.43 -13.59
N HIS A 42 15.24 5.29 -13.18
CA HIS A 42 15.97 4.28 -12.43
C HIS A 42 17.09 3.66 -13.29
N THR A 43 16.77 3.28 -14.52
CA THR A 43 17.76 2.76 -15.48
C THR A 43 18.79 3.82 -15.87
N ALA A 44 18.38 5.09 -15.97
CA ALA A 44 19.28 6.21 -16.21
C ALA A 44 20.24 6.44 -15.03
N GLU A 45 19.79 6.32 -13.78
CA GLU A 45 20.64 6.37 -12.60
C GLU A 45 21.66 5.23 -12.58
N MET A 46 21.23 4.01 -12.91
CA MET A 46 22.13 2.84 -13.01
C MET A 46 23.24 3.08 -14.04
N LEU A 47 22.88 3.49 -15.26
CA LEU A 47 23.85 3.77 -16.32
C LEU A 47 24.75 4.97 -15.98
N SER A 48 24.19 6.04 -15.42
CA SER A 48 24.91 7.23 -14.96
C SER A 48 25.98 6.86 -13.92
N ARG A 49 25.60 6.13 -12.87
CA ARG A 49 26.54 5.68 -11.82
C ARG A 49 27.66 4.82 -12.37
N ALA A 50 27.36 3.96 -13.34
CA ALA A 50 28.31 2.99 -13.81
C ALA A 50 29.22 3.47 -14.95
N THR A 51 28.89 4.61 -15.57
CA THR A 51 29.67 5.21 -16.68
C THR A 51 30.18 6.61 -16.36
N GLU A 52 29.81 7.16 -15.19
CA GLU A 52 30.07 8.55 -14.77
C GLU A 52 29.47 9.61 -15.71
N ALA A 53 28.55 9.21 -16.61
CA ALA A 53 27.86 10.12 -17.51
C ALA A 53 26.81 10.97 -16.78
N PRO A 54 26.55 12.22 -17.19
CA PRO A 54 25.55 13.06 -16.55
C PRO A 54 24.13 12.44 -16.65
N PHE A 55 23.52 12.16 -15.49
CA PHE A 55 22.17 11.56 -15.39
C PHE A 55 21.14 12.19 -16.34
N ALA A 56 21.08 13.52 -16.40
CA ALA A 56 20.10 14.25 -17.20
C ALA A 56 20.26 13.97 -18.71
N GLU A 57 21.48 13.76 -19.19
CA GLU A 57 21.76 13.44 -20.59
C GLU A 57 21.38 11.98 -20.89
N VAL A 58 21.73 11.06 -19.99
CA VAL A 58 21.39 9.64 -20.09
C VAL A 58 19.87 9.42 -20.12
N ALA A 59 19.13 10.06 -19.20
CA ALA A 59 17.68 9.97 -19.16
C ALA A 59 17.04 10.52 -20.44
N ALA A 60 17.52 11.67 -20.94
CA ALA A 60 17.02 12.26 -22.17
C ALA A 60 17.27 11.37 -23.39
N ASP A 61 18.43 10.72 -23.48
CA ASP A 61 18.77 9.81 -24.57
C ASP A 61 17.99 8.49 -24.50
N LEU A 62 17.78 7.93 -23.30
CA LEU A 62 16.91 6.76 -23.11
C LEU A 62 15.47 7.03 -23.55
N HIS A 63 14.89 8.16 -23.16
CA HIS A 63 13.55 8.56 -23.62
C HIS A 63 13.49 8.72 -25.14
N ARG A 64 14.50 9.36 -25.73
CA ARG A 64 14.57 9.60 -27.17
C ARG A 64 14.67 8.28 -27.94
N GLU A 65 15.55 7.40 -27.50
CA GLU A 65 15.84 6.15 -28.19
C GLU A 65 14.69 5.15 -28.07
N PHE A 66 14.08 5.05 -26.88
CA PHE A 66 12.88 4.23 -26.70
C PHE A 66 11.74 4.70 -27.61
N ALA A 67 11.52 6.02 -27.71
CA ALA A 67 10.50 6.57 -28.61
C ALA A 67 10.79 6.27 -30.09
N VAL A 68 12.05 6.27 -30.53
CA VAL A 68 12.44 5.91 -31.92
C VAL A 68 12.12 4.44 -32.21
N ARG A 69 12.43 3.54 -31.29
CA ARG A 69 12.18 2.10 -31.43
C ARG A 69 10.69 1.77 -31.42
N VAL A 70 9.91 2.39 -30.54
CA VAL A 70 8.44 2.26 -30.55
C VAL A 70 7.85 2.73 -31.89
N ARG A 71 8.39 3.79 -32.52
CA ARG A 71 7.91 4.23 -33.86
C ARG A 71 8.18 3.23 -34.99
N SER A 72 9.24 2.43 -34.87
CA SER A 72 9.78 1.64 -35.99
C SER A 72 9.63 0.13 -35.84
N GLY A 73 9.29 -0.37 -34.64
CA GLY A 73 9.41 -1.79 -34.30
C GLY A 73 8.35 -2.36 -33.37
N VAL A 74 7.15 -1.77 -33.23
CA VAL A 74 6.08 -2.36 -32.41
C VAL A 74 5.71 -3.76 -32.93
N VAL A 75 6.01 -4.78 -32.13
CA VAL A 75 5.64 -6.17 -32.41
C VAL A 75 4.39 -6.51 -31.60
N ALA A 76 3.31 -6.84 -32.30
CA ALA A 76 2.09 -7.30 -31.66
C ALA A 76 2.30 -8.69 -31.01
N ARG A 77 1.75 -8.90 -29.81
CA ARG A 77 1.75 -10.22 -29.17
C ARG A 77 0.97 -11.24 -30.01
N PRO A 78 1.36 -12.52 -29.97
CA PRO A 78 0.64 -13.58 -30.68
C PRO A 78 -0.86 -13.56 -30.36
N GLY A 79 -1.70 -13.53 -31.40
CA GLY A 79 -3.16 -13.48 -31.28
C GLY A 79 -3.77 -12.08 -31.08
N ALA A 80 -2.99 -11.05 -30.73
CA ALA A 80 -3.53 -9.71 -30.41
C ALA A 80 -4.27 -9.06 -31.59
N LEU A 81 -3.62 -8.96 -32.76
CA LEU A 81 -4.24 -8.37 -33.96
C LEU A 81 -5.44 -9.19 -34.44
N ARG A 82 -5.32 -10.52 -34.42
CA ARG A 82 -6.42 -11.44 -34.79
C ARG A 82 -7.64 -11.22 -33.90
N LEU A 83 -7.44 -11.05 -32.59
CA LEU A 83 -8.52 -10.80 -31.64
C LEU A 83 -9.16 -9.43 -31.87
N LEU A 84 -8.37 -8.37 -32.04
CA LEU A 84 -8.88 -7.02 -32.32
C LEU A 84 -9.69 -6.98 -33.62
N ASP A 85 -9.19 -7.62 -34.68
CA ASP A 85 -9.88 -7.71 -35.97
C ASP A 85 -11.19 -8.50 -35.87
N ALA A 86 -11.20 -9.60 -35.09
CA ALA A 86 -12.41 -10.38 -34.85
C ALA A 86 -13.46 -9.61 -34.03
N LEU A 87 -13.03 -8.86 -33.01
CA LEU A 87 -13.92 -7.99 -32.22
C LEU A 87 -14.55 -6.89 -33.09
N ALA A 88 -13.74 -6.26 -33.95
CA ALA A 88 -14.22 -5.25 -34.88
C ALA A 88 -15.23 -5.82 -35.89
N ALA A 89 -14.97 -7.03 -36.43
CA ALA A 89 -15.89 -7.71 -37.35
C ALA A 89 -17.25 -8.04 -36.71
N ASP A 90 -17.26 -8.35 -35.40
CA ASP A 90 -18.46 -8.61 -34.61
C ASP A 90 -19.14 -7.31 -34.09
N GLY A 91 -18.59 -6.14 -34.43
CA GLY A 91 -19.12 -4.84 -34.01
C GLY A 91 -18.93 -4.55 -32.52
N VAL A 92 -17.96 -5.20 -31.86
CA VAL A 92 -17.64 -4.98 -30.44
C VAL A 92 -16.66 -3.82 -30.30
N PRO A 93 -17.04 -2.69 -29.69
CA PRO A 93 -16.14 -1.56 -29.53
C PRO A 93 -15.03 -1.90 -28.53
N THR A 94 -13.79 -1.56 -28.87
CA THR A 94 -12.61 -1.83 -28.03
C THR A 94 -11.99 -0.52 -27.55
N ALA A 95 -11.63 -0.46 -26.27
CA ALA A 95 -10.84 0.63 -25.71
C ALA A 95 -9.41 0.17 -25.37
N LEU A 96 -8.42 1.01 -25.65
CA LEU A 96 -7.08 0.85 -25.11
C LEU A 96 -7.00 1.55 -23.76
N VAL A 97 -6.53 0.86 -22.71
CA VAL A 97 -6.30 1.44 -21.39
C VAL A 97 -4.86 1.15 -20.95
N THR A 98 -4.06 2.19 -20.74
CA THR A 98 -2.63 2.06 -20.40
C THR A 98 -2.16 3.04 -19.34
N ALA A 99 -1.13 2.66 -18.58
CA ALA A 99 -0.44 3.54 -17.64
C ALA A 99 0.73 4.31 -18.31
N SER A 100 0.98 4.09 -19.59
CA SER A 100 1.99 4.82 -20.36
C SER A 100 1.47 6.24 -20.71
N PRO A 101 2.37 7.23 -20.87
CA PRO A 101 2.01 8.56 -21.34
C PRO A 101 1.37 8.54 -22.74
N ARG A 102 0.55 9.54 -23.05
CA ARG A 102 -0.16 9.69 -24.34
C ARG A 102 0.78 9.55 -25.53
N ALA A 103 1.92 10.23 -25.48
CA ALA A 103 2.88 10.25 -26.58
C ALA A 103 3.39 8.85 -26.96
N ILE A 104 3.50 7.91 -26.01
CA ILE A 104 3.90 6.53 -26.28
C ILE A 104 2.71 5.71 -26.76
N ALA A 105 1.55 5.87 -26.12
CA ALA A 105 0.34 5.15 -26.50
C ALA A 105 -0.10 5.46 -27.93
N ASP A 106 -0.02 6.71 -28.38
CA ASP A 106 -0.39 7.13 -29.73
C ASP A 106 0.47 6.42 -30.79
N LEU A 107 1.77 6.28 -30.54
CA LEU A 107 2.69 5.58 -31.44
C LEU A 107 2.36 4.08 -31.54
N VAL A 108 2.06 3.44 -30.41
CA VAL A 108 1.65 2.04 -30.38
C VAL A 108 0.30 1.84 -31.08
N VAL A 109 -0.65 2.74 -30.85
CA VAL A 109 -1.97 2.73 -31.52
C VAL A 109 -1.82 2.89 -33.03
N GLU A 110 -0.94 3.77 -33.50
CA GLU A 110 -0.64 3.93 -34.92
C GLU A 110 -0.06 2.63 -35.51
N GLY A 111 0.95 2.05 -34.85
CA GLY A 111 1.58 0.80 -35.28
C GLY A 111 0.64 -0.42 -35.27
N LEU A 112 -0.28 -0.48 -34.31
CA LEU A 112 -1.32 -1.50 -34.24
C LEU A 112 -2.50 -1.20 -35.18
N GLY A 113 -2.60 -0.01 -35.75
CA GLY A 113 -3.70 0.48 -36.57
C GLY A 113 -4.80 1.17 -35.76
N ALA A 114 -4.81 2.50 -35.80
CA ALA A 114 -5.69 3.37 -35.00
C ALA A 114 -7.19 3.06 -35.12
N GLY A 115 -7.64 2.55 -36.26
CA GLY A 115 -9.05 2.17 -36.49
C GLY A 115 -9.55 0.99 -35.64
N ARG A 116 -8.68 0.31 -34.89
CA ARG A 116 -9.03 -0.82 -34.01
C ARG A 116 -9.53 -0.40 -32.62
N PHE A 117 -9.32 0.85 -32.22
CA PHE A 117 -9.70 1.35 -30.91
C PHE A 117 -10.71 2.47 -31.05
N ALA A 118 -11.88 2.31 -30.43
CA ALA A 118 -12.90 3.35 -30.37
C ALA A 118 -12.53 4.45 -29.36
N VAL A 119 -11.79 4.08 -28.31
CA VAL A 119 -11.33 4.99 -27.26
C VAL A 119 -9.92 4.59 -26.83
N THR A 120 -9.10 5.57 -26.46
CA THR A 120 -7.80 5.32 -25.81
C THR A 120 -7.76 6.13 -24.51
N VAL A 121 -7.38 5.49 -23.42
CA VAL A 121 -7.18 6.10 -22.09
C VAL A 121 -5.76 5.81 -21.63
N THR A 122 -5.02 6.85 -21.28
CA THR A 122 -3.61 6.84 -20.88
C THR A 122 -3.45 7.38 -19.48
N ALA A 123 -2.22 7.35 -18.94
CA ALA A 123 -1.95 7.95 -17.63
C ALA A 123 -2.31 9.44 -17.57
N ASP A 124 -2.23 10.15 -18.69
CA ASP A 124 -2.53 11.58 -18.77
C ASP A 124 -4.05 11.88 -18.75
N ASP A 125 -4.89 10.88 -19.03
CA ASP A 125 -6.34 11.05 -19.21
C ASP A 125 -7.13 10.90 -17.90
N THR A 126 -6.50 10.42 -16.83
CA THR A 126 -7.15 10.18 -15.54
C THR A 126 -6.32 10.68 -14.37
N PRO A 127 -6.93 11.30 -13.33
CA PRO A 127 -6.20 11.81 -12.16
C PRO A 127 -5.42 10.73 -11.39
N ARG A 128 -5.86 9.46 -11.48
CA ARG A 128 -5.22 8.30 -10.87
C ARG A 128 -5.10 7.20 -11.92
N THR A 129 -3.90 6.67 -12.11
CA THR A 129 -3.65 5.54 -13.02
C THR A 129 -3.82 4.19 -12.30
N LYS A 130 -3.57 3.08 -12.98
CA LYS A 130 -3.58 1.72 -12.39
C LYS A 130 -2.65 1.69 -11.17
N PRO A 131 -3.07 1.11 -10.02
CA PRO A 131 -4.17 0.17 -9.84
C PRO A 131 -5.55 0.81 -9.56
N ALA A 132 -5.70 2.14 -9.57
CA ALA A 132 -7.01 2.77 -9.39
C ALA A 132 -7.97 2.39 -10.54
N PRO A 133 -9.30 2.30 -10.30
CA PRO A 133 -10.27 1.90 -11.33
C PRO A 133 -10.51 2.98 -12.39
N ASP A 134 -10.07 4.22 -12.12
CA ASP A 134 -10.35 5.43 -12.90
C ASP A 134 -10.11 5.26 -14.41
N PRO A 135 -9.01 4.62 -14.89
CA PRO A 135 -8.76 4.43 -16.32
C PRO A 135 -9.80 3.54 -17.02
N TYR A 136 -10.21 2.44 -16.38
CA TYR A 136 -11.25 1.56 -16.94
C TYR A 136 -12.64 2.18 -16.84
N LEU A 137 -12.94 2.89 -15.75
CA LEU A 137 -14.21 3.63 -15.62
C LEU A 137 -14.30 4.75 -16.66
N ALA A 138 -13.19 5.45 -16.93
CA ALA A 138 -13.12 6.46 -17.99
C ALA A 138 -13.36 5.84 -19.38
N ALA A 139 -12.74 4.69 -19.66
CA ALA A 139 -12.96 3.96 -20.92
C ALA A 139 -14.42 3.51 -21.06
N CYS A 140 -15.02 2.93 -20.01
CA CYS A 140 -16.42 2.50 -20.02
C CYS A 140 -17.38 3.67 -20.24
N ARG A 141 -17.15 4.81 -19.56
CA ARG A 141 -17.94 6.04 -19.77
C ARG A 141 -17.83 6.56 -21.21
N ALA A 142 -16.62 6.59 -21.77
CA ALA A 142 -16.40 7.05 -23.13
C ALA A 142 -17.03 6.12 -24.19
N LEU A 143 -17.09 4.81 -23.90
CA LEU A 143 -17.77 3.81 -24.72
C LEU A 143 -19.30 3.76 -24.50
N GLY A 144 -19.81 4.38 -23.43
CA GLY A 144 -21.24 4.35 -23.08
C GLY A 144 -21.72 2.97 -22.60
N VAL A 145 -20.86 2.20 -21.94
CA VAL A 145 -21.15 0.83 -21.46
C VAL A 145 -20.93 0.69 -19.96
N GLU A 146 -21.66 -0.25 -19.34
CA GLU A 146 -21.48 -0.59 -17.93
C GLU A 146 -20.22 -1.46 -17.75
N PRO A 147 -19.38 -1.23 -16.71
CA PRO A 147 -18.18 -2.03 -16.49
C PRO A 147 -18.44 -3.54 -16.39
N ALA A 148 -19.57 -3.93 -15.80
CA ALA A 148 -19.96 -5.35 -15.69
C ALA A 148 -20.21 -6.03 -17.05
N SER A 149 -20.43 -5.25 -18.12
CA SER A 149 -20.59 -5.74 -19.50
C SER A 149 -19.26 -5.76 -20.28
N CYS A 150 -18.15 -5.43 -19.62
CA CYS A 150 -16.83 -5.35 -20.24
C CYS A 150 -15.94 -6.52 -19.81
N VAL A 151 -15.11 -6.98 -20.74
CA VAL A 151 -13.93 -7.80 -20.41
C VAL A 151 -12.67 -6.96 -20.57
N ALA A 152 -11.92 -6.79 -19.49
CA ALA A 152 -10.60 -6.20 -19.53
C ALA A 152 -9.55 -7.30 -19.74
N VAL A 153 -8.64 -7.08 -20.69
CA VAL A 153 -7.52 -7.98 -20.95
C VAL A 153 -6.24 -7.34 -20.40
N GLU A 154 -5.53 -8.05 -19.53
CA GLU A 154 -4.39 -7.51 -18.76
C GLU A 154 -3.29 -8.52 -18.53
N ASP A 155 -2.05 -8.07 -18.37
CA ASP A 155 -0.88 -8.92 -18.17
C ASP A 155 -0.19 -8.67 -16.82
N THR A 156 -0.60 -7.61 -16.10
CA THR A 156 0.00 -7.19 -14.82
C THR A 156 -1.00 -7.25 -13.67
N ARG A 157 -0.51 -7.46 -12.44
CA ARG A 157 -1.38 -7.46 -11.24
C ARG A 157 -2.03 -6.10 -10.97
N THR A 158 -1.33 -5.01 -11.26
CA THR A 158 -1.84 -3.63 -11.09
C THR A 158 -2.97 -3.35 -12.06
N GLY A 159 -2.84 -3.75 -13.33
CA GLY A 159 -3.90 -3.62 -14.31
C GLY A 159 -5.09 -4.53 -14.05
N VAL A 160 -4.85 -5.79 -13.67
CA VAL A 160 -5.91 -6.70 -13.23
C VAL A 160 -6.70 -6.10 -12.06
N SER A 161 -6.02 -5.59 -11.03
CA SER A 161 -6.67 -4.98 -9.86
C SER A 161 -7.48 -3.75 -10.23
N SER A 162 -6.97 -2.90 -11.13
CA SER A 162 -7.67 -1.73 -11.66
C SER A 162 -8.95 -2.10 -12.42
N ALA A 163 -8.89 -3.13 -13.26
CA ALA A 163 -10.05 -3.61 -13.99
C ALA A 163 -11.12 -4.23 -13.09
N GLU A 164 -10.72 -5.03 -12.10
CA GLU A 164 -11.63 -5.63 -11.12
C GLU A 164 -12.30 -4.57 -10.25
N ALA A 165 -11.52 -3.60 -9.77
CA ALA A 165 -12.04 -2.48 -8.99
C ALA A 165 -13.03 -1.62 -9.78
N ALA A 166 -12.87 -1.55 -11.11
CA ALA A 166 -13.83 -0.88 -11.99
C ALA A 166 -15.11 -1.72 -12.21
N GLY A 167 -15.13 -3.00 -11.83
CA GLY A 167 -16.26 -3.91 -11.99
C GLY A 167 -16.23 -4.75 -13.26
N CYS A 168 -15.14 -4.69 -14.04
CA CYS A 168 -14.96 -5.47 -15.26
C CYS A 168 -14.72 -6.95 -14.96
N THR A 169 -15.13 -7.82 -15.88
CA THR A 169 -14.62 -9.20 -15.92
C THR A 169 -13.19 -9.15 -16.45
N VAL A 170 -12.27 -9.97 -15.93
CA VAL A 170 -10.86 -9.90 -16.31
C VAL A 170 -10.39 -11.17 -17.01
N LEU A 171 -9.73 -10.99 -18.15
CA LEU A 171 -8.87 -11.98 -18.78
C LEU A 171 -7.41 -11.60 -18.53
N ALA A 172 -6.75 -12.32 -17.62
CA ALA A 172 -5.34 -12.15 -17.36
C ALA A 172 -4.49 -12.99 -18.34
N VAL A 173 -3.51 -12.37 -18.99
CA VAL A 173 -2.54 -13.00 -19.89
C VAL A 173 -1.12 -12.61 -19.47
N PRO A 174 -0.59 -13.20 -18.38
CA PRO A 174 0.69 -12.82 -17.79
C PRO A 174 1.83 -12.72 -18.81
N SER A 175 2.64 -11.66 -18.68
CA SER A 175 3.82 -11.41 -19.50
C SER A 175 5.11 -11.77 -18.75
N LEU A 176 5.29 -11.19 -17.56
CA LEU A 176 6.48 -11.38 -16.71
C LEU A 176 6.19 -12.16 -15.44
N ALA A 177 5.21 -11.70 -14.66
CA ALA A 177 4.93 -12.23 -13.34
C ALA A 177 3.67 -13.10 -13.34
N PRO A 178 3.65 -14.24 -12.64
CA PRO A 178 2.47 -15.09 -12.58
C PRO A 178 1.29 -14.37 -11.92
N ILE A 179 0.10 -14.58 -12.50
CA ILE A 179 -1.19 -14.12 -11.98
C ILE A 179 -2.07 -15.34 -11.75
N ALA A 180 -2.58 -15.49 -10.53
CA ALA A 180 -3.50 -16.57 -10.18
C ALA A 180 -4.93 -16.26 -10.68
N ALA A 181 -5.66 -17.31 -11.04
CA ALA A 181 -7.09 -17.24 -11.33
C ALA A 181 -7.89 -16.91 -10.06
N ALA A 182 -9.01 -16.22 -10.21
CA ALA A 182 -9.91 -15.82 -9.13
C ALA A 182 -11.35 -15.70 -9.65
N PRO A 183 -12.38 -15.62 -8.79
CA PRO A 183 -13.74 -15.31 -9.23
C PRO A 183 -13.77 -14.01 -10.06
N GLY A 184 -14.33 -14.07 -11.28
CA GLY A 184 -14.33 -12.93 -12.21
C GLY A 184 -13.02 -12.72 -12.99
N ARG A 185 -12.00 -13.55 -12.75
CA ARG A 185 -10.68 -13.51 -13.42
C ARG A 185 -10.30 -14.85 -14.02
N THR A 186 -10.25 -14.89 -15.35
CA THR A 186 -9.74 -16.04 -16.10
C THR A 186 -8.29 -15.81 -16.48
N VAL A 187 -7.43 -16.82 -16.37
CA VAL A 187 -6.03 -16.75 -16.79
C VAL A 187 -5.82 -17.56 -18.07
N ARG A 188 -5.03 -17.01 -19.01
CA ARG A 188 -4.54 -17.68 -20.23
C ARG A 188 -3.06 -17.39 -20.43
N GLU A 189 -2.37 -18.28 -21.12
CA GLU A 189 -0.95 -18.12 -21.43
C GLU A 189 -0.71 -17.21 -22.65
N SER A 190 -1.67 -17.15 -23.58
CA SER A 190 -1.60 -16.30 -24.77
C SER A 190 -2.98 -15.83 -25.23
N LEU A 191 -3.00 -14.89 -26.18
CA LEU A 191 -4.21 -14.42 -26.86
C LEU A 191 -4.59 -15.30 -28.08
N GLU A 192 -3.78 -16.32 -28.41
CA GLU A 192 -3.94 -17.09 -29.65
C GLU A 192 -5.23 -17.90 -29.69
N ASP A 193 -5.75 -18.34 -28.55
CA ASP A 193 -6.99 -19.10 -28.44
C ASP A 193 -8.19 -18.24 -27.97
N VAL A 194 -7.97 -16.93 -27.81
CA VAL A 194 -9.02 -16.01 -27.36
C VAL A 194 -9.91 -15.62 -28.54
N THR A 195 -11.23 -15.69 -28.34
CA THR A 195 -12.26 -15.39 -29.34
C THR A 195 -13.33 -14.46 -28.75
N PRO A 196 -14.03 -13.67 -29.59
CA PRO A 196 -15.16 -12.84 -29.13
C PRO A 196 -16.23 -13.63 -28.36
N THR A 197 -16.57 -14.85 -28.82
CA THR A 197 -17.52 -15.73 -28.11
C THR A 197 -16.97 -16.14 -26.74
N GLY A 198 -15.70 -16.53 -26.65
CA GLY A 198 -15.09 -16.88 -25.36
C GLY A 198 -15.08 -15.72 -24.37
N LEU A 199 -14.82 -14.49 -24.83
CA LEU A 199 -14.91 -13.29 -23.99
C LEU A 199 -16.36 -13.02 -23.54
N ARG A 200 -17.35 -13.23 -24.42
CA ARG A 200 -18.78 -13.09 -24.07
C ARG A 200 -19.21 -14.10 -23.01
N ASP A 201 -18.76 -15.35 -23.12
CA ASP A 201 -19.08 -16.42 -22.17
C ASP A 201 -18.54 -16.14 -20.76
N MET A 202 -17.43 -15.40 -20.66
CA MET A 202 -16.89 -14.94 -19.37
C MET A 202 -17.85 -13.98 -18.64
N ILE A 203 -18.66 -13.21 -19.37
CA ILE A 203 -19.66 -12.29 -18.79
C ILE A 203 -20.95 -13.05 -18.44
N THR A 204 -21.41 -13.96 -19.31
CA THR A 204 -22.70 -14.67 -19.15
C THR A 204 -22.67 -15.80 -18.12
N SER A 205 -21.49 -16.34 -17.81
CA SER A 205 -21.28 -17.36 -16.78
C SER A 205 -21.29 -16.80 -15.34
N ARG A 206 -21.41 -15.47 -15.19
CA ARG A 206 -21.63 -14.81 -13.92
C ARG A 206 -23.09 -15.08 -13.50
N GLU A 207 -23.32 -16.04 -12.61
CA GLU A 207 -24.62 -16.20 -11.92
C GLU A 207 -25.07 -14.82 -11.43
N PRO A 208 -26.32 -14.40 -11.68
CA PRO A 208 -26.79 -13.09 -11.24
C PRO A 208 -26.66 -13.05 -9.71
N SER A 209 -25.84 -12.14 -9.18
CA SER A 209 -25.85 -11.84 -7.76
C SER A 209 -27.21 -11.21 -7.42
N GLY A 210 -28.18 -12.06 -7.12
CA GLY A 210 -29.47 -11.68 -6.55
C GLY A 210 -29.25 -11.17 -5.14
N LEU A 211 -28.85 -9.92 -5.00
CA LEU A 211 -29.00 -9.16 -3.77
C LEU A 211 -30.30 -8.35 -3.89
N PRO A 212 -31.30 -8.57 -3.03
CA PRO A 212 -32.50 -7.74 -3.01
C PRO A 212 -32.17 -6.33 -2.48
N GLU A 213 -32.92 -5.33 -2.97
CA GLU A 213 -32.89 -3.96 -2.45
C GLU A 213 -33.09 -3.90 -0.92
N PRO A 214 -32.51 -2.89 -0.23
CA PRO A 214 -32.43 -2.88 1.23
C PRO A 214 -33.81 -2.58 1.83
N SER A 215 -34.53 -3.64 2.17
CA SER A 215 -35.67 -3.57 3.07
C SER A 215 -35.47 -4.57 4.21
N GLY A 216 -35.23 -4.03 5.41
CA GLY A 216 -35.10 -4.78 6.66
C GLY A 216 -33.67 -5.24 6.96
N ARG A 217 -33.15 -4.81 8.13
CA ARG A 217 -31.92 -5.37 8.72
C ARG A 217 -32.05 -6.90 8.86
N PRO A 218 -31.11 -7.71 8.34
CA PRO A 218 -30.98 -9.09 8.76
C PRO A 218 -30.08 -9.18 10.00
N ASP A 219 -30.46 -10.04 10.94
CA ASP A 219 -29.64 -10.46 12.08
C ASP A 219 -28.32 -11.09 11.59
N ILE A 220 -27.20 -10.65 12.17
CA ILE A 220 -25.85 -11.19 11.91
C ILE A 220 -25.65 -12.42 12.81
N PRO A 221 -25.49 -13.65 12.27
CA PRO A 221 -25.17 -14.82 13.09
C PRO A 221 -23.68 -14.79 13.49
N GLY A 222 -23.39 -14.87 14.79
CA GLY A 222 -22.09 -15.31 15.30
C GLY A 222 -21.14 -14.27 15.89
N LEU A 223 -21.60 -13.05 16.22
CA LEU A 223 -20.81 -12.20 17.13
C LEU A 223 -20.74 -12.86 18.51
N PRO A 224 -19.56 -12.89 19.18
CA PRO A 224 -19.52 -13.28 20.58
C PRO A 224 -20.49 -12.39 21.36
N ASP A 225 -21.14 -12.95 22.39
CA ASP A 225 -21.87 -12.11 23.32
C ASP A 225 -20.87 -11.08 23.87
N ALA A 226 -21.19 -9.79 23.73
CA ALA A 226 -20.36 -8.69 24.25
C ALA A 226 -20.05 -8.90 25.74
N SER A 227 -20.90 -9.67 26.43
CA SER A 227 -20.73 -10.04 27.82
C SER A 227 -19.49 -10.93 28.11
N ASP A 228 -18.95 -11.63 27.09
CA ASP A 228 -17.79 -12.53 27.18
C ASP A 228 -16.45 -11.88 26.77
N LEU A 229 -16.48 -10.81 25.97
CA LEU A 229 -15.28 -10.06 25.59
C LEU A 229 -14.79 -9.17 26.74
N ARG A 230 -13.67 -9.56 27.34
CA ARG A 230 -13.05 -8.81 28.45
C ARG A 230 -11.84 -7.99 28.04
N GLU A 231 -11.22 -8.36 26.92
CA GLU A 231 -9.96 -7.81 26.45
C GLU A 231 -10.03 -7.47 24.96
N LEU A 232 -9.31 -6.43 24.57
CA LEU A 232 -9.06 -6.05 23.18
C LEU A 232 -7.55 -5.92 22.98
N ARG A 233 -6.99 -6.67 22.04
CA ARG A 233 -5.57 -6.58 21.67
C ARG A 233 -5.42 -5.79 20.38
N VAL A 234 -4.76 -4.64 20.47
CA VAL A 234 -4.55 -3.72 19.35
C VAL A 234 -3.07 -3.70 19.00
N MET A 235 -2.77 -3.75 17.70
CA MET A 235 -1.41 -3.73 17.17
C MET A 235 -1.21 -2.53 16.23
N SER A 236 -0.09 -1.84 16.37
CA SER A 236 0.47 -0.95 15.34
C SER A 236 1.58 -1.69 14.61
N TRP A 237 1.58 -1.66 13.27
CA TRP A 237 2.63 -2.31 12.50
C TRP A 237 2.93 -1.62 11.17
N ASN A 238 4.12 -1.01 11.09
CA ASN A 238 4.75 -0.66 9.81
C ASN A 238 5.23 -1.94 9.11
N LEU A 239 4.79 -2.15 7.87
CA LEU A 239 5.06 -3.36 7.10
C LEU A 239 6.34 -3.29 6.28
N TRP A 240 7.04 -2.16 6.17
CA TRP A 240 8.26 -1.97 5.37
C TRP A 240 8.06 -2.32 3.88
N PHE A 241 7.55 -1.38 3.11
CA PHE A 241 7.20 -1.64 1.70
C PHE A 241 6.25 -2.84 1.53
N GLY A 242 5.26 -3.00 2.41
CA GLY A 242 4.34 -4.15 2.44
C GLY A 242 4.98 -5.47 2.87
N GLY A 243 6.25 -5.44 3.28
CA GLY A 243 7.09 -6.57 3.68
C GLY A 243 8.02 -7.04 2.58
N THR A 244 8.01 -6.37 1.42
CA THR A 244 8.61 -6.88 0.18
C THR A 244 10.12 -7.07 0.22
N LYS A 245 10.81 -6.52 1.24
CA LYS A 245 12.24 -6.77 1.49
C LYS A 245 12.53 -8.18 2.02
N VAL A 246 11.50 -8.92 2.44
CA VAL A 246 11.62 -10.27 3.00
C VAL A 246 10.86 -11.29 2.15
N ARG A 247 11.50 -12.41 1.80
CA ARG A 247 10.84 -13.51 1.06
C ARG A 247 9.69 -14.09 1.87
N HIS A 248 8.58 -14.41 1.20
CA HIS A 248 7.39 -14.98 1.84
C HIS A 248 6.84 -14.08 2.97
N HIS A 249 6.96 -12.76 2.82
CA HIS A 249 6.56 -11.80 3.84
C HIS A 249 5.08 -11.94 4.22
N ARG A 250 4.18 -12.22 3.26
CA ARG A 250 2.74 -12.33 3.56
C ARG A 250 2.44 -13.52 4.47
N GLU A 251 3.02 -14.69 4.20
CA GLU A 251 2.87 -15.86 5.05
C GLU A 251 3.43 -15.63 6.46
N LYS A 252 4.58 -14.94 6.55
CA LYS A 252 5.20 -14.55 7.82
C LYS A 252 4.34 -13.54 8.60
N GLN A 253 3.79 -12.55 7.92
CA GLN A 253 2.88 -11.56 8.51
C GLN A 253 1.62 -12.23 9.08
N LEU A 254 1.00 -13.14 8.33
CA LEU A 254 -0.15 -13.92 8.79
C LEU A 254 0.19 -14.75 10.03
N LYS A 255 1.32 -15.45 10.01
CA LYS A 255 1.80 -16.22 11.17
C LYS A 255 1.96 -15.33 12.40
N ILE A 256 2.60 -14.17 12.26
CA ILE A 256 2.83 -13.22 13.35
C ILE A 256 1.51 -12.71 13.93
N ILE A 257 0.55 -12.31 13.08
CA ILE A 257 -0.77 -11.84 13.53
C ILE A 257 -1.50 -12.93 14.32
N LEU A 258 -1.50 -14.16 13.81
CA LEU A 258 -2.15 -15.30 14.46
C LEU A 258 -1.47 -15.68 15.79
N GLU A 259 -0.14 -15.73 15.83
CA GLU A 259 0.62 -16.08 17.05
C GLU A 259 0.57 -14.98 18.11
N ALA A 260 0.52 -13.72 17.69
CA ALA A 260 0.37 -12.58 18.59
C ALA A 260 -1.03 -12.52 19.24
N GLY A 261 -2.02 -13.18 18.65
CA GLY A 261 -3.40 -13.22 19.16
C GLY A 261 -4.05 -11.84 19.22
N VAL A 262 -3.68 -10.95 18.29
CA VAL A 262 -4.22 -9.60 18.17
C VAL A 262 -5.63 -9.63 17.58
N ASP A 263 -6.42 -8.59 17.83
CA ASP A 263 -7.81 -8.51 17.36
C ASP A 263 -8.02 -7.43 16.30
N VAL A 264 -7.30 -6.32 16.41
CA VAL A 264 -7.34 -5.21 15.44
C VAL A 264 -5.91 -4.72 15.20
N VAL A 265 -5.55 -4.51 13.93
CA VAL A 265 -4.21 -4.07 13.53
C VAL A 265 -4.33 -2.81 12.68
N GLY A 266 -3.70 -1.72 13.10
CA GLY A 266 -3.43 -0.58 12.23
C GLY A 266 -2.12 -0.80 11.50
N LEU A 267 -2.18 -0.73 10.17
CA LEU A 267 -1.08 -1.01 9.27
C LEU A 267 -0.57 0.28 8.63
N GLN A 268 0.75 0.42 8.59
CA GLN A 268 1.49 1.45 7.87
C GLN A 268 2.38 0.79 6.82
N GLU A 269 2.78 1.55 5.80
CA GLU A 269 3.54 1.03 4.67
C GLU A 269 2.93 -0.21 4.01
N THR A 270 1.61 -0.17 3.76
CA THR A 270 0.91 -1.30 3.16
C THR A 270 1.31 -1.56 1.71
N TYR A 271 1.84 -0.54 1.01
CA TYR A 271 2.26 -0.57 -0.40
C TYR A 271 1.24 -1.26 -1.31
N GLY A 272 0.01 -0.77 -1.21
CA GLY A 272 -1.15 -1.27 -1.93
C GLY A 272 -1.92 -2.29 -1.11
N THR A 273 -1.99 -3.53 -1.59
CA THR A 273 -3.03 -4.49 -1.23
C THR A 273 -2.84 -5.22 0.11
N ALA A 274 -1.84 -4.86 0.91
CA ALA A 274 -1.48 -5.64 2.10
C ALA A 274 -2.61 -5.81 3.12
N ALA A 275 -3.34 -4.74 3.43
CA ALA A 275 -4.47 -4.82 4.37
C ALA A 275 -5.54 -5.80 3.89
N ARG A 276 -5.93 -5.73 2.61
CA ARG A 276 -6.89 -6.64 2.00
C ARG A 276 -6.39 -8.08 1.99
N GLU A 277 -5.16 -8.31 1.53
CA GLU A 277 -4.60 -9.67 1.42
C GLU A 277 -4.49 -10.36 2.78
N LEU A 278 -4.06 -9.63 3.81
CA LEU A 278 -3.99 -10.15 5.17
C LEU A 278 -5.39 -10.47 5.70
N ALA A 279 -6.34 -9.55 5.54
CA ALA A 279 -7.71 -9.75 6.02
C ALA A 279 -8.43 -10.90 5.32
N ASP A 280 -8.32 -10.99 3.98
CA ASP A 280 -8.92 -12.06 3.18
C ASP A 280 -8.40 -13.44 3.65
N ALA A 281 -7.10 -13.55 3.93
CA ALA A 281 -6.49 -14.79 4.41
C ALA A 281 -6.86 -15.14 5.87
N LEU A 282 -7.12 -14.12 6.71
CA LEU A 282 -7.56 -14.31 8.10
C LEU A 282 -9.08 -14.51 8.23
N GLY A 283 -9.85 -14.19 7.19
CA GLY A 283 -11.31 -14.08 7.26
C GLY A 283 -11.76 -12.90 8.13
N TRP A 284 -11.02 -11.78 8.07
CA TRP A 284 -11.25 -10.57 8.86
C TRP A 284 -11.84 -9.45 7.99
N GLU A 285 -12.39 -8.42 8.63
CA GLU A 285 -12.77 -7.18 7.97
C GLU A 285 -11.54 -6.31 7.72
N TYR A 286 -11.60 -5.47 6.69
CA TYR A 286 -10.55 -4.49 6.43
C TYR A 286 -11.07 -3.13 5.97
N HIS A 287 -10.21 -2.15 6.19
CA HIS A 287 -10.25 -0.88 5.51
C HIS A 287 -8.86 -0.60 4.95
N GLN A 288 -8.80 -0.33 3.65
CA GLN A 288 -7.59 0.11 2.98
C GLN A 288 -7.79 1.56 2.55
N ALA A 289 -6.82 2.42 2.87
CA ALA A 289 -6.85 3.84 2.55
C ALA A 289 -5.57 4.23 1.81
N GLY A 290 -5.72 4.67 0.57
CA GLY A 290 -4.60 4.91 -0.33
C GLY A 290 -3.71 3.67 -0.53
N GLU A 291 -2.45 3.92 -0.81
CA GLU A 291 -1.43 2.89 -1.00
C GLU A 291 -0.68 2.54 0.28
N ASN A 292 -0.83 3.31 1.35
CA ASN A 292 0.12 3.26 2.47
C ASN A 292 -0.48 2.92 3.84
N LEU A 293 -1.80 2.98 3.97
CA LEU A 293 -2.49 2.80 5.25
C LEU A 293 -3.59 1.76 5.17
N GLY A 294 -3.81 1.07 6.30
CA GLY A 294 -4.94 0.20 6.44
C GLY A 294 -5.25 -0.16 7.89
N VAL A 295 -6.42 -0.76 8.07
CA VAL A 295 -6.83 -1.39 9.32
C VAL A 295 -7.42 -2.75 8.97
N ILE A 296 -7.03 -3.79 9.69
CA ILE A 296 -7.68 -5.11 9.65
C ILE A 296 -8.26 -5.41 11.03
N SER A 297 -9.43 -6.05 11.05
CA SER A 297 -10.19 -6.27 12.28
C SER A 297 -10.89 -7.61 12.26
N ARG A 298 -10.71 -8.38 13.32
CA ARG A 298 -11.47 -9.61 13.58
C ARG A 298 -12.97 -9.34 13.76
N TYR A 299 -13.32 -8.11 14.15
CA TYR A 299 -14.69 -7.67 14.40
C TYR A 299 -15.22 -6.78 13.26
N PRO A 300 -16.56 -6.66 13.10
CA PRO A 300 -17.18 -5.83 12.06
C PRO A 300 -16.69 -4.38 12.04
N ILE A 301 -16.28 -3.91 10.86
CA ILE A 301 -16.04 -2.49 10.58
C ILE A 301 -17.37 -1.86 10.17
N THR A 302 -17.96 -1.06 11.07
CA THR A 302 -19.29 -0.45 10.89
C THR A 302 -19.23 1.01 10.43
N GLY A 303 -18.03 1.61 10.43
CA GLY A 303 -17.80 2.96 9.93
C GLY A 303 -16.38 3.14 9.40
N ARG A 304 -16.23 4.00 8.40
CA ARG A 304 -14.93 4.43 7.85
C ARG A 304 -14.83 5.94 8.02
N LEU A 305 -13.70 6.40 8.53
CA LEU A 305 -13.46 7.76 9.00
C LEU A 305 -12.21 8.32 8.31
N GLY A 306 -12.14 9.63 8.16
CA GLY A 306 -11.06 10.28 7.43
C GLY A 306 -11.26 10.26 5.91
N ALA A 307 -10.21 10.65 5.18
CA ALA A 307 -10.22 10.66 3.72
C ALA A 307 -10.09 9.22 3.16
N ALA A 308 -10.75 8.95 2.03
CA ALA A 308 -10.62 7.66 1.35
C ALA A 308 -9.20 7.40 0.83
N ASP A 309 -8.45 8.48 0.57
CA ASP A 309 -7.04 8.46 0.21
C ASP A 309 -6.34 9.60 0.95
N PRO A 310 -5.70 9.34 2.11
CA PRO A 310 -4.99 10.35 2.89
C PRO A 310 -3.63 10.72 2.27
N GLY A 311 -3.26 10.16 1.11
CA GLY A 311 -1.92 10.29 0.55
C GLY A 311 -0.92 9.32 1.20
N PHE A 312 0.36 9.56 0.98
CA PHE A 312 1.42 8.68 1.47
C PHE A 312 1.63 8.82 2.99
N TYR A 313 1.61 10.04 3.51
CA TYR A 313 1.59 10.35 4.94
C TYR A 313 0.24 10.96 5.33
N GLY A 314 -0.33 10.50 6.44
CA GLY A 314 -1.64 10.91 6.90
C GLY A 314 -2.22 9.90 7.88
N ALA A 315 -3.55 9.84 7.96
CA ALA A 315 -4.24 8.83 8.76
C ALA A 315 -5.56 8.39 8.14
N THR A 316 -5.98 7.18 8.50
CA THR A 316 -7.33 6.66 8.24
C THR A 316 -7.95 6.10 9.51
N GLY A 317 -9.27 6.14 9.63
CA GLY A 317 -9.98 5.65 10.80
C GLY A 317 -11.10 4.66 10.47
N VAL A 318 -11.43 3.82 11.44
CA VAL A 318 -12.57 2.91 11.39
C VAL A 318 -13.32 2.89 12.70
N ARG A 319 -14.63 2.66 12.64
CA ARG A 319 -15.42 2.23 13.78
C ARG A 319 -15.56 0.71 13.74
N VAL A 320 -15.20 0.08 14.84
CA VAL A 320 -15.23 -1.38 15.02
C VAL A 320 -16.25 -1.72 16.10
N THR A 321 -17.21 -2.59 15.77
CA THR A 321 -18.23 -3.05 16.71
C THR A 321 -17.77 -4.37 17.34
N LEU A 322 -17.35 -4.32 18.60
CA LEU A 322 -16.85 -5.47 19.36
C LEU A 322 -17.99 -6.39 19.81
N GLY A 323 -19.16 -5.80 20.08
CA GLY A 323 -20.36 -6.50 20.51
C GLY A 323 -21.55 -5.55 20.67
N VAL A 324 -22.70 -6.05 21.17
CA VAL A 324 -23.92 -5.24 21.31
C VAL A 324 -23.66 -4.00 22.18
N GLY A 325 -23.75 -2.82 21.56
CA GLY A 325 -23.56 -1.53 22.22
C GLY A 325 -22.11 -1.19 22.60
N GLN A 326 -21.14 -1.94 22.08
CA GLN A 326 -19.73 -1.77 22.41
C GLN A 326 -18.91 -1.54 21.14
N ASP A 327 -18.63 -0.27 20.86
CA ASP A 327 -17.82 0.18 19.73
C ASP A 327 -16.48 0.73 20.22
N VAL A 328 -15.47 0.65 19.35
CA VAL A 328 -14.23 1.43 19.47
C VAL A 328 -13.95 2.12 18.13
N VAL A 329 -13.32 3.28 18.19
CA VAL A 329 -12.78 3.96 17.01
C VAL A 329 -11.28 3.78 16.99
N LEU A 330 -10.72 3.32 15.87
CA LEU A 330 -9.28 3.18 15.68
C LEU A 330 -8.83 3.99 14.47
N TRP A 331 -7.82 4.81 14.67
CA TRP A 331 -7.09 5.54 13.63
C TRP A 331 -5.70 4.94 13.45
N SER A 332 -5.28 4.75 12.20
CA SER A 332 -3.92 4.33 11.80
C SER A 332 -3.25 5.50 11.09
N ALA A 333 -2.09 5.93 11.59
CA ALA A 333 -1.33 7.07 11.07
C ALA A 333 0.07 6.67 10.58
N HIS A 334 0.55 7.39 9.57
CA HIS A 334 1.95 7.34 9.11
C HIS A 334 2.42 8.77 8.84
N LEU A 335 3.44 9.23 9.54
CA LEU A 335 3.97 10.58 9.43
C LEU A 335 5.28 10.62 8.65
N ASP A 336 5.69 11.80 8.22
CA ASP A 336 6.90 11.99 7.43
C ASP A 336 8.17 11.50 8.17
N TYR A 337 9.02 10.74 7.48
CA TYR A 337 10.23 10.18 8.07
C TYR A 337 11.40 11.17 8.16
N THR A 338 11.37 12.27 7.39
CA THR A 338 12.54 13.16 7.21
C THR A 338 12.22 14.65 7.45
N PRO A 339 13.15 15.41 8.05
CA PRO A 339 14.38 14.96 8.71
C PRO A 339 14.08 14.13 9.97
N TYR A 340 15.02 13.26 10.36
CA TYR A 340 14.87 12.44 11.57
C TYR A 340 15.68 13.01 12.72
N GLY A 341 14.98 13.54 13.72
CA GLY A 341 15.60 14.29 14.82
C GLY A 341 16.71 13.52 15.57
N PRO A 342 16.58 12.21 15.86
CA PRO A 342 17.66 11.44 16.48
C PRO A 342 18.96 11.39 15.65
N TYR A 343 18.89 11.41 14.32
CA TYR A 343 20.08 11.54 13.48
C TYR A 343 20.69 12.93 13.65
N GLU A 344 19.89 13.98 13.51
CA GLU A 344 20.37 15.35 13.65
C GLU A 344 20.97 15.64 15.05
N ALA A 345 20.41 15.02 16.09
CA ALA A 345 20.92 15.11 17.45
C ALA A 345 22.24 14.34 17.64
N SER A 346 22.29 13.08 17.17
CA SER A 346 23.41 12.16 17.44
C SER A 346 24.58 12.36 16.49
N PHE A 347 24.32 12.83 15.28
CA PHE A 347 25.29 12.88 14.18
C PHE A 347 25.68 14.29 13.80
N ASP A 348 24.72 15.22 13.75
CA ASP A 348 24.96 16.61 13.36
C ASP A 348 25.15 17.53 14.57
N GLY A 349 24.73 17.08 15.76
CA GLY A 349 24.87 17.82 17.02
C GLY A 349 23.99 19.06 17.09
N LEU A 350 22.83 19.04 16.44
CA LEU A 350 21.91 20.18 16.46
C LEU A 350 21.39 20.45 17.89
N PRO A 351 21.25 21.73 18.28
CA PRO A 351 20.72 22.09 19.60
C PRO A 351 19.21 21.85 19.69
N ALA A 352 18.71 21.60 20.91
CA ALA A 352 17.31 21.30 21.21
C ALA A 352 16.26 22.18 20.51
N PRO A 353 16.40 23.52 20.41
CA PRO A 353 15.41 24.35 19.72
C PRO A 353 15.34 24.12 18.22
N GLU A 354 16.46 23.74 17.58
CA GLU A 354 16.51 23.45 16.15
C GLU A 354 15.86 22.09 15.85
N LEU A 355 16.17 21.07 16.67
CA LEU A 355 15.50 19.77 16.61
C LEU A 355 13.97 19.91 16.69
N ALA A 356 13.48 20.67 17.68
CA ALA A 356 12.05 20.90 17.83
C ALA A 356 11.43 21.68 16.65
N ALA A 357 12.19 22.56 15.99
CA ALA A 357 11.72 23.29 14.81
C ALA A 357 11.63 22.40 13.56
N HIS A 358 12.56 21.44 13.41
CA HIS A 358 12.59 20.50 12.29
C HIS A 358 11.44 19.49 12.34
N GLU A 359 10.81 19.29 13.50
CA GLU A 359 9.57 18.50 13.66
C GLU A 359 8.31 19.19 13.07
N SER A 360 8.42 20.40 12.51
CA SER A 360 7.27 21.19 12.06
C SER A 360 6.37 20.49 11.03
N VAL A 361 6.93 19.66 10.13
CA VAL A 361 6.16 18.88 9.15
C VAL A 361 5.31 17.83 9.84
N ARG A 362 5.94 16.95 10.64
CA ARG A 362 5.25 15.91 11.42
C ARG A 362 4.23 16.51 12.39
N LEU A 363 4.57 17.63 13.03
CA LEU A 363 3.68 18.35 13.93
C LEU A 363 2.44 18.88 13.19
N GLY A 364 2.61 19.38 11.96
CA GLY A 364 1.51 19.77 11.08
C GLY A 364 0.59 18.59 10.78
N GLN A 365 1.16 17.46 10.36
CA GLN A 365 0.43 16.24 10.04
C GLN A 365 -0.35 15.70 11.25
N VAL A 366 0.28 15.59 12.44
CA VAL A 366 -0.44 15.16 13.65
C VAL A 366 -1.56 16.12 14.03
N ARG A 367 -1.39 17.43 13.87
CA ARG A 367 -2.47 18.40 14.14
C ARG A 367 -3.65 18.24 13.18
N GLU A 368 -3.40 17.96 11.91
CA GLU A 368 -4.45 17.67 10.93
C GLU A 368 -5.20 16.38 11.29
N ILE A 369 -4.47 15.34 11.69
CA ILE A 369 -5.06 14.07 12.16
C ILE A 369 -5.92 14.30 13.41
N LEU A 370 -5.40 15.02 14.42
CA LEU A 370 -6.12 15.34 15.64
C LEU A 370 -7.37 16.20 15.37
N ALA A 371 -7.31 17.10 14.38
CA ALA A 371 -8.47 17.87 13.94
C ALA A 371 -9.54 16.97 13.30
N ALA A 372 -9.14 15.99 12.49
CA ALA A 372 -10.05 15.00 11.90
C ALA A 372 -10.66 14.08 12.98
N MET A 373 -9.89 13.74 14.02
CA MET A 373 -10.33 12.93 15.16
C MET A 373 -11.20 13.69 16.16
N ALA A 374 -11.27 15.02 16.10
CA ALA A 374 -11.91 15.84 17.12
C ALA A 374 -13.36 15.42 17.47
N PRO A 375 -14.23 15.03 16.53
CA PRO A 375 -15.56 14.52 16.85
C PRO A 375 -15.53 13.22 17.67
N ASP A 376 -14.62 12.30 17.37
CA ASP A 376 -14.48 11.03 18.09
C ASP A 376 -13.86 11.27 19.47
N LEU A 377 -12.84 12.14 19.57
CA LEU A 377 -12.22 12.52 20.84
C LEU A 377 -13.21 13.20 21.80
N ALA A 378 -14.19 13.92 21.28
CA ALA A 378 -15.28 14.48 22.08
C ALA A 378 -16.25 13.41 22.60
N ALA A 379 -16.39 12.28 21.89
CA ALA A 379 -17.26 11.15 22.24
C ALA A 379 -16.53 10.00 22.95
N ARG A 380 -15.24 10.16 23.28
CA ARG A 380 -14.33 9.12 23.76
C ARG A 380 -14.80 8.30 24.97
N ASP A 381 -15.58 8.91 25.86
CA ASP A 381 -16.06 8.23 27.07
C ASP A 381 -17.26 7.31 26.77
N THR A 382 -17.96 7.54 25.66
CA THR A 382 -18.99 6.64 25.14
C THR A 382 -18.42 5.63 24.16
N THR A 383 -17.52 6.06 23.27
CA THR A 383 -16.86 5.22 22.28
C THR A 383 -15.36 5.48 22.36
N PRO A 384 -14.59 4.61 23.03
CA PRO A 384 -13.16 4.79 23.17
C PRO A 384 -12.45 4.93 21.83
N VAL A 385 -11.42 5.77 21.81
CA VAL A 385 -10.67 6.14 20.60
C VAL A 385 -9.23 5.67 20.76
N LEU A 386 -8.68 5.06 19.71
CA LEU A 386 -7.28 4.70 19.60
C LEU A 386 -6.65 5.43 18.41
N LEU A 387 -5.41 5.87 18.57
CA LEU A 387 -4.53 6.32 17.49
C LEU A 387 -3.28 5.46 17.52
N VAL A 388 -3.12 4.63 16.51
CA VAL A 388 -1.95 3.80 16.30
C VAL A 388 -1.18 4.32 15.09
N GLY A 389 0.12 4.04 15.02
CA GLY A 389 0.87 4.43 13.84
C GLY A 389 2.35 4.52 14.02
N ASP A 390 3.01 4.68 12.89
CA ASP A 390 4.40 5.09 12.78
C ASP A 390 4.43 6.63 12.69
N PHE A 391 4.92 7.25 13.76
CA PHE A 391 5.01 8.71 13.83
C PHE A 391 6.35 9.22 13.30
N ASN A 392 7.32 8.33 13.03
CA ASN A 392 8.68 8.72 12.70
C ASN A 392 9.30 9.76 13.65
N ALA A 393 8.78 9.85 14.89
CA ALA A 393 9.16 10.84 15.87
C ALA A 393 9.33 10.18 17.24
N PRO A 394 10.41 10.50 17.97
CA PRO A 394 10.57 10.07 19.35
C PRO A 394 9.47 10.62 20.27
N SER A 395 9.29 9.94 21.39
CA SER A 395 8.34 10.36 22.42
C SER A 395 8.95 11.45 23.29
N HIS A 396 8.16 12.49 23.57
CA HIS A 396 8.47 13.49 24.60
C HIS A 396 8.57 12.91 26.02
N LEU A 397 8.12 11.67 26.23
CA LEU A 397 8.23 10.94 27.49
C LEU A 397 9.50 10.07 27.57
N ASP A 398 10.19 9.87 26.44
CA ASP A 398 11.31 8.93 26.35
C ASP A 398 12.66 9.67 26.31
N ARG A 399 12.65 10.95 25.90
CA ARG A 399 13.86 11.75 25.72
C ARG A 399 13.70 13.16 26.28
N GLU A 400 14.74 13.65 26.94
CA GLU A 400 14.82 14.99 27.54
C GLU A 400 15.76 15.94 26.76
N ASP A 401 16.34 15.47 25.66
CA ASP A 401 17.31 16.21 24.84
C ASP A 401 16.69 17.32 23.98
N ALA A 402 15.38 17.24 23.70
CA ALA A 402 14.62 18.26 22.99
C ALA A 402 13.14 18.28 23.41
N GLU A 403 12.40 19.33 23.02
CA GLU A 403 10.95 19.36 23.17
C GLU A 403 10.30 18.65 21.97
N TRP A 404 10.21 17.32 22.00
CA TRP A 404 9.58 16.49 20.96
C TRP A 404 8.07 16.81 20.83
N PRO A 405 7.64 17.63 19.84
CA PRO A 405 6.33 18.28 19.91
C PRO A 405 5.20 17.42 19.35
N VAL A 406 5.53 16.41 18.54
CA VAL A 406 4.55 15.56 17.84
C VAL A 406 3.73 14.74 18.83
N THR A 407 4.40 13.94 19.68
CA THR A 407 3.71 13.13 20.70
C THR A 407 3.14 13.99 21.83
N ARG A 408 3.74 15.15 22.13
CA ARG A 408 3.18 16.12 23.09
C ARG A 408 1.84 16.68 22.60
N ALA A 409 1.71 16.99 21.31
CA ALA A 409 0.45 17.45 20.74
C ALA A 409 -0.68 16.39 20.85
N ALA A 410 -0.33 15.10 20.72
CA ALA A 410 -1.28 14.02 20.95
C ALA A 410 -1.71 13.93 22.43
N GLU A 411 -0.78 14.07 23.37
CA GLU A 411 -1.08 14.13 24.81
C GLU A 411 -2.00 15.32 25.14
N GLU A 412 -1.70 16.51 24.61
CA GLU A 412 -2.50 17.73 24.79
C GLU A 412 -3.94 17.58 24.23
N ALA A 413 -4.13 16.74 23.20
CA ALA A 413 -5.45 16.40 22.67
C ALA A 413 -6.21 15.37 23.54
N GLY A 414 -5.59 14.88 24.61
CA GLY A 414 -6.18 13.95 25.58
C GLY A 414 -5.95 12.48 25.27
N LEU A 415 -5.04 12.14 24.35
CA LEU A 415 -4.58 10.78 24.14
C LEU A 415 -3.52 10.41 25.18
N ARG A 416 -3.57 9.17 25.67
CA ARG A 416 -2.58 8.60 26.59
C ARG A 416 -1.71 7.59 25.88
N ASP A 417 -0.44 7.55 26.22
CA ASP A 417 0.53 6.59 25.70
C ASP A 417 0.42 5.26 26.46
N SER A 418 -0.10 4.22 25.78
CA SER A 418 -0.31 2.93 26.44
C SER A 418 0.99 2.21 26.82
N TYR A 419 2.08 2.44 26.09
CA TYR A 419 3.36 1.83 26.40
C TYR A 419 3.95 2.44 27.66
N ARG A 420 3.89 3.77 27.82
CA ARG A 420 4.37 4.45 29.03
C ARG A 420 3.45 4.31 30.23
N GLU A 421 2.15 4.10 30.04
CA GLU A 421 1.26 3.70 31.13
C GLU A 421 1.65 2.32 31.69
N ALA A 422 2.02 1.36 30.83
CA ALA A 422 2.50 0.04 31.25
C ALA A 422 3.95 0.06 31.78
N HIS A 423 4.81 0.91 31.20
CA HIS A 423 6.25 0.99 31.47
C HIS A 423 6.69 2.43 31.76
N PRO A 424 6.46 2.94 32.98
CA PRO A 424 6.74 4.35 33.30
C PRO A 424 8.22 4.75 33.29
N ASP A 425 9.15 3.78 33.34
CA ASP A 425 10.59 4.03 33.30
C ASP A 425 11.13 3.91 31.86
N PRO A 426 11.45 5.04 31.18
CA PRO A 426 11.96 5.01 29.81
C PRO A 426 13.35 4.43 29.69
N VAL A 427 14.17 4.44 30.76
CA VAL A 427 15.52 3.87 30.72
C VAL A 427 15.47 2.35 30.91
N GLY A 428 14.69 1.89 31.90
CA GLY A 428 14.55 0.46 32.19
C GLY A 428 13.73 -0.30 31.15
N SER A 429 12.85 0.38 30.42
CA SER A 429 11.98 -0.23 29.40
C SER A 429 11.83 0.72 28.21
N PRO A 430 12.86 0.84 27.36
CA PRO A 430 12.88 1.85 26.30
C PRO A 430 11.84 1.59 25.21
N GLY A 431 11.51 0.33 24.92
CA GLY A 431 10.47 -0.01 23.95
C GLY A 431 10.81 0.38 22.53
N HIS A 432 12.08 0.29 22.14
CA HIS A 432 12.55 0.61 20.80
C HIS A 432 11.72 -0.10 19.74
N THR A 433 11.31 0.67 18.73
CA THR A 433 10.63 0.16 17.53
C THR A 433 11.46 0.41 16.29
N TRP A 434 12.26 1.47 16.27
CA TRP A 434 13.28 1.73 15.25
C TRP A 434 14.67 1.36 15.81
N SER A 435 15.43 0.45 15.22
CA SER A 435 15.04 -0.55 14.21
C SER A 435 15.62 -1.92 14.57
N PRO A 436 14.89 -3.04 14.40
CA PRO A 436 15.41 -4.39 14.62
C PRO A 436 16.41 -4.87 13.56
N VAL A 437 16.50 -4.20 12.40
CA VAL A 437 17.37 -4.62 11.28
C VAL A 437 18.48 -3.62 10.97
N HIS A 438 18.35 -2.36 11.37
CA HIS A 438 19.44 -1.37 11.26
C HIS A 438 20.17 -1.26 12.61
N THR A 439 21.43 -1.72 12.63
CA THR A 439 22.33 -1.59 13.81
C THR A 439 23.35 -0.49 13.65
N GLU A 440 23.66 -0.12 12.41
CA GLU A 440 24.58 0.95 12.03
C GLU A 440 23.88 1.88 11.05
N HIS A 441 24.25 3.15 11.08
CA HIS A 441 23.71 4.17 10.20
C HIS A 441 24.14 3.94 8.74
N GLU A 442 23.21 4.15 7.80
CA GLU A 442 23.35 3.77 6.39
C GLU A 442 24.21 4.72 5.54
N ASP A 443 25.15 5.43 6.14
CA ASP A 443 26.09 6.33 5.47
C ASP A 443 27.49 5.71 5.29
N GLY A 444 27.67 4.46 5.73
CA GLY A 444 28.97 3.77 5.71
C GLY A 444 29.95 4.26 6.77
N SER A 445 29.51 5.09 7.73
CA SER A 445 30.35 5.59 8.82
C SER A 445 30.63 4.56 9.91
N GLY A 446 29.83 3.48 9.97
CA GLY A 446 29.86 2.51 11.06
C GLY A 446 29.38 3.08 12.41
N ARG A 447 28.72 4.24 12.40
CA ARG A 447 28.12 4.81 13.61
C ARG A 447 26.91 3.97 14.02
N PRO A 448 26.72 3.69 15.32
CA PRO A 448 25.54 2.96 15.78
C PRO A 448 24.25 3.69 15.40
N GLU A 449 23.26 2.92 14.97
CA GLU A 449 21.92 3.42 14.66
C GLU A 449 21.22 3.87 15.96
N PRO A 450 20.71 5.12 16.05
CA PRO A 450 19.89 5.55 17.18
C PRO A 450 18.65 4.68 17.32
N GLN A 451 18.48 4.10 18.50
CA GLN A 451 17.33 3.24 18.79
C GLN A 451 16.27 4.05 19.53
N ASP A 452 15.07 4.09 18.98
CA ASP A 452 14.00 4.96 19.45
C ASP A 452 12.63 4.26 19.34
N ARG A 453 11.69 4.71 20.17
CA ARG A 453 10.29 4.34 20.03
C ARG A 453 9.62 5.38 19.16
N ILE A 454 9.20 4.96 17.97
CA ILE A 454 8.54 5.83 16.98
C ILE A 454 7.18 5.29 16.53
N ASP A 455 6.84 4.06 16.92
CA ASP A 455 5.52 3.47 16.72
C ASP A 455 4.72 3.50 18.03
N TYR A 456 3.43 3.76 17.92
CA TYR A 456 2.60 4.04 19.08
C TYR A 456 1.26 3.31 19.04
N VAL A 457 0.76 3.01 20.25
CA VAL A 457 -0.66 2.77 20.51
C VAL A 457 -1.10 3.79 21.55
N LEU A 458 -1.70 4.88 21.08
CA LEU A 458 -2.27 5.94 21.90
C LEU A 458 -3.78 5.73 22.04
N TYR A 459 -4.37 6.17 23.15
CA TYR A 459 -5.80 5.95 23.38
C TYR A 459 -6.45 7.00 24.28
N ALA A 460 -7.76 7.16 24.15
CA ALA A 460 -8.58 8.05 24.95
C ALA A 460 -9.94 7.40 25.27
N GLY A 461 -10.52 7.76 26.42
CA GLY A 461 -11.82 7.27 26.86
C GLY A 461 -11.76 6.34 28.07
N ALA A 462 -12.78 6.42 28.94
CA ALA A 462 -12.88 5.62 30.17
C ALA A 462 -13.15 4.11 29.94
N GLY A 463 -13.60 3.72 28.75
CA GLY A 463 -13.93 2.33 28.41
C GLY A 463 -12.72 1.40 28.19
N LEU A 464 -11.50 1.95 28.15
CA LEU A 464 -10.25 1.20 27.96
C LEU A 464 -9.31 1.40 29.15
N ARG A 465 -8.76 0.28 29.66
CA ARG A 465 -7.68 0.29 30.66
C ARG A 465 -6.54 -0.59 30.17
N VAL A 466 -5.31 -0.07 30.17
CA VAL A 466 -4.14 -0.85 29.76
C VAL A 466 -3.92 -2.01 30.75
N LEU A 467 -3.76 -3.21 30.21
CA LEU A 467 -3.35 -4.40 30.97
C LEU A 467 -1.87 -4.71 30.74
N ASP A 468 -1.43 -4.60 29.49
CA ASP A 468 -0.07 -4.85 29.04
C ASP A 468 0.18 -4.06 27.75
N SER A 469 1.41 -3.62 27.53
CA SER A 469 1.85 -3.05 26.27
C SER A 469 3.30 -3.48 26.03
N ARG A 470 3.62 -3.94 24.82
CA ARG A 470 4.94 -4.47 24.51
C ARG A 470 5.30 -4.25 23.05
N THR A 471 6.59 -4.18 22.77
CA THR A 471 7.09 -4.32 21.40
C THR A 471 7.17 -5.81 21.02
N LEU A 472 7.08 -6.10 19.73
CA LEU A 472 7.20 -7.45 19.19
C LEU A 472 8.15 -7.45 17.99
N VAL A 473 9.13 -8.34 18.07
CA VAL A 473 9.97 -8.80 16.96
C VAL A 473 10.08 -10.31 17.14
N THR A 474 9.86 -11.08 16.07
CA THR A 474 10.02 -12.54 16.13
C THR A 474 11.40 -12.98 15.68
N GLY A 475 12.01 -13.88 16.44
CA GLY A 475 13.34 -14.41 16.14
C GLY A 475 14.44 -13.39 16.42
N THR A 476 15.57 -13.55 15.72
CA THR A 476 16.68 -12.61 15.75
C THR A 476 16.96 -12.18 14.31
N PRO A 477 16.37 -11.06 13.87
CA PRO A 477 16.53 -10.60 12.50
C PRO A 477 18.02 -10.42 12.16
N ARG A 478 18.41 -10.81 10.95
CA ARG A 478 19.67 -10.36 10.36
C ARG A 478 19.56 -8.89 10.03
N THR A 479 20.70 -8.21 10.09
CA THR A 479 20.80 -6.79 9.83
C THR A 479 20.77 -6.49 8.33
N TRP A 480 20.39 -5.27 7.97
CA TRP A 480 20.50 -4.77 6.61
C TRP A 480 21.96 -4.84 6.12
N PRO A 481 22.22 -5.24 4.85
CA PRO A 481 21.25 -5.59 3.79
C PRO A 481 20.81 -7.06 3.75
N ASP A 482 21.31 -7.93 4.62
CA ASP A 482 21.08 -9.39 4.58
C ASP A 482 19.73 -9.86 5.17
N VAL A 483 18.67 -9.10 4.90
CA VAL A 483 17.34 -9.24 5.55
C VAL A 483 16.40 -10.22 4.85
N GLU A 484 16.69 -10.58 3.60
CA GLU A 484 15.73 -11.25 2.71
C GLU A 484 15.17 -12.57 3.29
N GLY A 485 15.98 -13.27 4.09
CA GLY A 485 15.59 -14.50 4.76
C GLY A 485 15.23 -14.35 6.24
N ASN A 486 14.90 -13.16 6.72
CA ASN A 486 14.42 -12.95 8.09
C ASN A 486 13.02 -13.51 8.30
N ASP A 487 12.73 -13.98 9.51
CA ASP A 487 11.36 -14.36 9.90
C ASP A 487 10.49 -13.14 10.19
N TRP A 488 11.11 -12.06 10.67
CA TRP A 488 10.47 -10.77 10.88
C TRP A 488 10.46 -9.96 9.56
N PRO A 489 9.28 -9.65 8.98
CA PRO A 489 9.16 -9.03 7.67
C PRO A 489 8.95 -7.51 7.75
N SER A 490 9.71 -6.82 8.59
CA SER A 490 9.64 -5.37 8.79
C SER A 490 10.96 -4.84 9.36
N ASP A 491 11.27 -3.58 9.12
CA ASP A 491 12.34 -2.81 9.77
C ASP A 491 11.87 -2.08 11.02
N HIS A 492 10.60 -2.20 11.41
CA HIS A 492 10.06 -1.74 12.68
C HIS A 492 9.71 -2.92 13.59
N ALA A 493 9.87 -2.76 14.91
CA ALA A 493 9.16 -3.62 15.86
C ALA A 493 7.69 -3.19 15.92
N ALA A 494 6.77 -4.15 15.99
CA ALA A 494 5.36 -3.83 16.18
C ALA A 494 5.09 -3.46 17.63
N VAL A 495 4.06 -2.64 17.88
CA VAL A 495 3.58 -2.34 19.24
C VAL A 495 2.24 -3.02 19.45
N ILE A 496 2.12 -3.80 20.53
CA ILE A 496 0.88 -4.49 20.89
C ILE A 496 0.46 -4.04 22.29
N THR A 497 -0.77 -3.56 22.41
CA THR A 497 -1.39 -3.24 23.69
C THR A 497 -2.62 -4.08 23.92
N THR A 498 -2.70 -4.71 25.09
CA THR A 498 -3.89 -5.39 25.57
C THR A 498 -4.66 -4.45 26.49
N PHE A 499 -5.91 -4.16 26.15
CA PHE A 499 -6.82 -3.36 26.95
C PHE A 499 -7.85 -4.25 27.63
N ALA A 500 -8.16 -3.97 28.90
CA ALA A 500 -9.41 -4.40 29.50
C ALA A 500 -10.55 -3.48 29.02
N LEU A 501 -11.69 -4.10 28.72
CA LEU A 501 -12.90 -3.41 28.31
C LEU A 501 -13.79 -3.11 29.53
N GLY A 502 -14.13 -1.84 29.74
CA GLY A 502 -14.99 -1.39 30.84
C GLY A 502 -16.48 -1.66 30.56
N ARG A 503 -17.22 -2.23 31.53
CA ARG A 503 -18.69 -2.30 31.47
C ARG A 503 -19.29 -0.99 31.98
N GLU A 504 -20.18 -0.35 31.22
CA GLU A 504 -21.25 0.42 31.84
C GLU A 504 -22.17 -0.56 32.59
N ARG A 505 -22.00 -0.67 33.91
CA ARG A 505 -23.14 -1.02 34.76
C ARG A 505 -23.97 0.25 34.88
N GLY A 506 -25.06 0.35 34.13
CA GLY A 506 -26.10 1.34 34.39
C GLY A 506 -26.55 1.26 35.87
N PRO A 507 -27.04 2.37 36.45
CA PRO A 507 -27.46 2.39 37.84
C PRO A 507 -28.62 1.39 38.05
N VAL A 508 -28.48 0.56 39.09
CA VAL A 508 -29.52 -0.36 39.60
C VAL A 508 -30.63 0.43 40.28
#